data_AF-A0A366MA64-F1
#
_entry.id   AF-A0A366MA64-F1
#
_cell.length_a   1.000
_cell.length_b   1.000
_cell.length_c   1.000
_cell.angle_alpha   90.00
_cell.angle_beta   90.00
_cell.angle_gamma   90.00
#
_symmetry.space_group_name_H-M   'P 1'
#
loop_
_entity.id
_entity.type
_entity.pdbx_description
1 polymer ?
#
loop_
_entity_poly.entity_id
_entity_poly.type
_entity_poly.pdbx_seq_one_letter_code
_entity_poly.pdbx_strand_id
1 'polypeptide(L)'
;MPLNTHIIIDSIGNISINDSIFINGYLLDENNNPVTNVTIDIIINSIVFTVSTNDNGKFSVLFSEKNTNGLVYVKTEFNGTKNYYGSFNSTIFNVDKIITSIIISNIVGKVGEEITISARLTDKNGNPIVDRTDLFCLGNINILIGS
;
A
#
# COMPACT_ATOMS: atom_id res chain seq x y z
N MET A 1 -3.14 13.33 39.25
CA MET A 1 -2.50 14.00 38.10
C MET A 1 -2.59 13.05 36.91
N PRO A 2 -2.72 13.54 35.67
CA PRO A 2 -2.68 12.67 34.48
C PRO A 2 -1.33 11.95 34.37
N LEU A 3 -1.31 10.75 33.78
CA LEU A 3 -0.10 9.96 33.52
C LEU A 3 0.47 10.30 32.14
N ASN A 4 1.79 10.25 31.97
CA ASN A 4 2.39 10.36 30.64
C ASN A 4 2.08 9.11 29.82
N THR A 5 2.05 9.27 28.51
CA THR A 5 1.85 8.15 27.57
C THR A 5 2.93 8.13 26.51
N HIS A 6 3.10 6.98 25.89
CA HIS A 6 3.96 6.81 24.73
C HIS A 6 3.31 5.87 23.71
N ILE A 7 3.50 6.21 22.44
CA ILE A 7 3.02 5.41 21.31
C ILE A 7 4.18 4.58 20.77
N ILE A 8 3.93 3.29 20.55
CA ILE A 8 4.82 2.39 19.83
C ILE A 8 4.13 2.02 18.52
N ILE A 9 4.84 2.16 17.41
CA ILE A 9 4.38 1.69 16.09
C ILE A 9 5.14 0.42 15.77
N ASP A 10 4.43 -0.65 15.41
CA ASP A 10 5.06 -1.90 14.98
C ASP A 10 5.85 -1.67 13.69
N SER A 11 6.88 -2.49 13.45
CA SER A 11 7.64 -2.41 12.19
C SER A 11 6.71 -2.67 11.00
N ILE A 12 6.76 -1.77 10.01
CA ILE A 12 5.96 -1.85 8.79
C ILE A 12 6.86 -2.32 7.66
N GLY A 13 6.51 -3.44 7.02
CA GLY A 13 7.18 -3.91 5.83
C GLY A 13 6.82 -3.09 4.59
N ASN A 14 7.68 -3.12 3.56
CA ASN A 14 7.36 -2.55 2.27
C ASN A 14 6.21 -3.31 1.61
N ILE A 15 5.38 -2.60 0.85
CA ILE A 15 4.24 -3.15 0.11
C ILE A 15 4.33 -2.77 -1.36
N SER A 16 3.69 -3.49 -2.27
CA SER A 16 3.48 -3.01 -3.65
C SER A 16 2.18 -2.19 -3.74
N ILE A 17 2.06 -1.35 -4.76
CA ILE A 17 0.76 -0.76 -5.13
C ILE A 17 -0.31 -1.86 -5.21
N ASN A 18 -1.50 -1.56 -4.71
CA ASN A 18 -2.66 -2.44 -4.54
C ASN A 18 -2.58 -3.49 -3.43
N ASP A 19 -1.41 -3.74 -2.84
CA ASP A 19 -1.31 -4.55 -1.63
C ASP A 19 -1.96 -3.82 -0.44
N SER A 20 -2.46 -4.58 0.53
CA SER A 20 -3.03 -4.07 1.78
C SER A 20 -2.18 -4.51 2.96
N ILE A 21 -1.98 -3.62 3.94
CA ILE A 21 -1.22 -3.89 5.16
C ILE A 21 -1.94 -3.33 6.39
N PHE A 22 -1.78 -4.02 7.52
CA PHE A 22 -2.18 -3.48 8.80
C PHE A 22 -1.06 -2.65 9.42
N ILE A 23 -1.34 -1.40 9.70
CA ILE A 23 -0.48 -0.55 10.52
C ILE A 23 -0.94 -0.71 11.96
N ASN A 24 -0.07 -1.31 12.76
CA ASN A 24 -0.35 -1.66 14.14
C ASN A 24 0.53 -0.86 15.10
N GLY A 25 0.07 -0.72 16.33
CA GLY A 25 0.86 -0.17 17.40
C GLY A 25 0.15 -0.24 18.73
N TYR A 26 0.78 0.32 19.76
CA TYR A 26 0.29 0.31 21.14
C TYR A 26 0.37 1.72 21.73
N LEU A 27 -0.62 2.07 22.55
CA LEU A 27 -0.55 3.21 23.46
C LEU A 27 -0.38 2.67 24.89
N LEU A 28 0.72 3.04 25.52
CA LEU A 28 1.06 2.65 26.88
C LEU A 28 1.23 3.88 27.77
N ASP A 29 0.99 3.74 29.07
CA ASP A 29 1.33 4.76 30.07
C ASP A 29 2.82 4.70 30.46
N GLU A 30 3.24 5.62 31.31
CA GLU A 30 4.62 5.71 31.82
C GLU A 30 5.09 4.48 32.63
N ASN A 31 4.17 3.61 33.06
CA ASN A 31 4.45 2.37 33.78
C ASN A 31 4.33 1.14 32.85
N ASN A 32 4.20 1.36 31.53
CA ASN A 32 3.97 0.33 30.51
C ASN A 32 2.62 -0.41 30.64
N ASN A 33 1.63 0.19 31.31
CA ASN A 33 0.27 -0.36 31.30
C ASN A 33 -0.46 0.08 30.03
N PRO A 34 -1.32 -0.77 29.45
CA PRO A 34 -2.10 -0.43 28.28
C PRO A 34 -3.09 0.70 28.56
N VAL A 35 -3.14 1.68 27.66
CA VAL A 35 -4.19 2.72 27.68
C VAL A 35 -5.30 2.29 26.73
N THR A 36 -6.41 1.82 27.30
CA THR A 36 -7.48 1.12 26.59
C THR A 36 -8.67 2.01 26.28
N ASN A 37 -9.41 1.70 25.22
CA ASN A 37 -10.67 2.36 24.85
C ASN A 37 -10.56 3.89 24.71
N VAL A 38 -9.42 4.36 24.19
CA VAL A 38 -9.21 5.77 23.83
C VAL A 38 -9.00 5.92 22.33
N THR A 39 -9.30 7.10 21.82
CA THR A 39 -9.18 7.41 20.40
C THR A 39 -7.75 7.83 20.03
N ILE A 40 -7.26 7.29 18.92
CA ILE A 40 -5.97 7.59 18.28
C ILE A 40 -6.23 8.03 16.84
N ASP A 41 -5.54 9.09 16.42
CA ASP A 41 -5.51 9.53 15.03
C ASP A 41 -4.24 9.01 14.34
N ILE A 42 -4.41 8.25 13.26
CA ILE A 42 -3.34 7.74 12.40
C ILE A 42 -3.37 8.52 11.09
N ILE A 43 -2.33 9.30 10.82
CA ILE A 43 -2.22 10.17 9.66
C ILE A 43 -1.27 9.53 8.67
N ILE A 44 -1.78 9.16 7.49
CA ILE A 44 -1.04 8.51 6.41
C ILE A 44 -1.17 9.38 5.16
N ASN A 45 -0.06 9.94 4.66
CA ASN A 45 -0.07 10.86 3.50
C ASN A 45 -1.15 11.97 3.60
N SER A 46 -1.30 12.57 4.80
CA SER A 46 -2.29 13.60 5.13
C SER A 46 -3.75 13.12 5.23
N ILE A 47 -4.03 11.82 5.08
CA ILE A 47 -5.34 11.21 5.35
C ILE A 47 -5.39 10.77 6.80
N VAL A 48 -6.45 11.16 7.52
CA VAL A 48 -6.65 10.81 8.93
C VAL A 48 -7.53 9.58 9.05
N PHE A 49 -7.04 8.59 9.80
CA PHE A 49 -7.76 7.40 10.22
C PHE A 49 -7.90 7.41 11.73
N THR A 50 -9.13 7.52 12.22
CA THR A 50 -9.42 7.54 13.65
C THR A 50 -9.81 6.14 14.11
N VAL A 51 -9.07 5.59 15.06
CA VAL A 51 -9.26 4.25 15.62
C VAL A 51 -9.27 4.29 17.15
N SER A 52 -9.75 3.24 17.79
CA SER A 52 -9.72 3.11 19.25
C SER A 52 -8.76 2.02 19.69
N THR A 53 -8.08 2.22 20.82
CA THR A 53 -7.26 1.19 21.44
C THR A 53 -8.13 0.10 22.05
N ASN A 54 -7.72 -1.16 21.92
CA ASN A 54 -8.38 -2.29 22.58
C ASN A 54 -7.91 -2.47 24.04
N ASP A 55 -8.32 -3.57 24.68
CA ASP A 55 -8.00 -3.90 26.07
C ASP A 55 -6.49 -4.11 26.34
N ASN A 56 -5.69 -4.31 25.29
CA ASN A 56 -4.24 -4.40 25.36
C ASN A 56 -3.55 -3.10 24.95
N GLY A 57 -4.29 -1.99 24.83
CA GLY A 57 -3.78 -0.71 24.36
C GLY A 57 -3.42 -0.71 22.87
N LYS A 58 -3.75 -1.78 22.13
CA LYS A 58 -3.39 -1.94 20.71
C LYS A 58 -4.37 -1.18 19.84
N PHE A 59 -3.84 -0.47 18.84
CA PHE A 59 -4.60 0.11 17.74
C PHE A 59 -4.17 -0.53 16.41
N SER A 60 -5.07 -0.53 15.42
CA SER A 60 -4.81 -1.10 14.10
C SER A 60 -5.64 -0.41 13.03
N VAL A 61 -5.04 -0.13 11.88
CA VAL A 61 -5.74 0.34 10.68
C VAL A 61 -5.29 -0.46 9.46
N LEU A 62 -6.25 -0.83 8.60
CA LEU A 62 -5.96 -1.42 7.30
C LEU A 62 -5.71 -0.30 6.28
N PHE A 63 -4.53 -0.29 5.69
CA PHE A 63 -4.11 0.68 4.69
C PHE A 63 -3.77 -0.01 3.36
N SER A 64 -4.07 0.65 2.24
CA SER A 64 -3.66 0.22 0.91
C SER A 64 -3.40 1.43 0.02
N GLU A 65 -2.21 1.50 -0.60
CA GLU A 65 -1.89 2.52 -1.60
C GLU A 65 -2.29 2.01 -3.00
N LYS A 66 -3.01 2.83 -3.76
CA LYS A 66 -3.63 2.41 -5.04
C LYS A 66 -2.98 3.05 -6.26
N ASN A 67 -2.34 4.21 -6.10
CA ASN A 67 -2.00 5.07 -7.22
C ASN A 67 -0.52 5.41 -7.27
N THR A 68 0.14 5.54 -6.12
CA THR A 68 1.50 6.08 -6.04
C THR A 68 2.49 5.08 -5.44
N ASN A 69 3.76 5.22 -5.82
CA ASN A 69 4.89 4.52 -5.22
C ASN A 69 5.79 5.54 -4.52
N GLY A 70 6.68 5.04 -3.66
CA GLY A 70 7.63 5.84 -2.91
C GLY A 70 7.38 5.78 -1.40
N LEU A 71 7.96 6.74 -0.68
CA LEU A 71 7.89 6.80 0.77
C LEU A 71 6.50 7.26 1.23
N VAL A 72 5.92 6.48 2.15
CA VAL A 72 4.70 6.81 2.86
C VAL A 72 5.04 7.21 4.28
N TYR A 73 4.53 8.37 4.69
CA TYR A 73 4.73 8.90 6.04
C TYR A 73 3.53 8.53 6.91
N VAL A 74 3.80 7.95 8.07
CA VAL A 74 2.80 7.58 9.07
C VAL A 74 3.10 8.38 10.34
N LYS A 75 2.13 9.16 10.80
CA LYS A 75 2.14 9.78 12.13
C LYS A 75 0.98 9.23 12.94
N THR A 76 1.22 8.86 14.18
CA THR A 76 0.18 8.49 15.14
C THR A 76 0.13 9.51 16.25
N GLU A 77 -1.06 9.93 16.63
CA GLU A 77 -1.27 10.99 17.61
C GLU A 77 -2.40 10.63 18.57
N PHE A 78 -2.10 10.76 19.86
CA PHE A 78 -3.05 10.70 20.94
C PHE A 78 -3.16 12.09 21.56
N ASN A 79 -4.35 12.69 21.50
CA ASN A 79 -4.58 14.05 22.00
C ASN A 79 -4.62 14.15 23.54
N GLY A 80 -4.59 13.02 24.24
CA GLY A 80 -4.73 12.97 25.69
C GLY A 80 -6.19 12.88 26.16
N THR A 81 -6.36 12.67 27.46
CA THR A 81 -7.66 12.64 28.15
C THR A 81 -7.51 13.31 29.52
N LYS A 82 -8.57 13.28 30.34
CA LYS A 82 -8.51 13.72 31.74
C LYS A 82 -7.44 12.96 32.55
N ASN A 83 -7.20 11.70 32.23
CA ASN A 83 -6.33 10.81 33.01
C ASN A 83 -4.94 10.60 32.39
N TYR A 84 -4.75 10.99 31.13
CA TYR A 84 -3.53 10.73 30.37
C TYR A 84 -3.11 11.94 29.55
N TYR A 85 -1.83 12.27 29.56
CA TYR A 85 -1.27 13.24 28.62
C TYR A 85 -1.21 12.67 27.20
N GLY A 86 -1.28 13.56 26.21
CA GLY A 86 -1.12 13.21 24.81
C GLY A 86 0.30 12.81 24.45
N SER A 87 0.44 12.04 23.37
CA SER A 87 1.72 11.60 22.83
C SER A 87 1.61 11.35 21.33
N PHE A 88 2.74 11.32 20.63
CA PHE A 88 2.77 11.04 19.21
C PHE A 88 4.00 10.20 18.86
N ASN A 89 3.94 9.48 17.74
CA ASN A 89 5.09 8.82 17.14
C ASN A 89 4.96 8.85 15.61
N SER A 90 6.04 8.64 14.89
CA SER A 90 6.03 8.59 13.43
C SER A 90 6.99 7.55 12.88
N THR A 91 6.65 7.04 11.70
CA THR A 91 7.48 6.11 10.95
C THR A 91 7.26 6.30 9.45
N ILE A 92 8.12 5.67 8.65
CA ILE A 92 8.04 5.67 7.19
C ILE A 92 8.18 4.24 6.68
N PHE A 93 7.53 3.96 5.55
CA PHE A 93 7.72 2.72 4.80
C PHE A 93 7.66 2.99 3.31
N ASN A 94 8.11 2.05 2.48
CA ASN A 94 8.12 2.22 1.03
C ASN A 94 6.98 1.45 0.35
N VAL A 95 6.36 2.08 -0.64
CA VAL A 95 5.44 1.46 -1.59
C VAL A 95 6.15 1.25 -2.92
N ASP A 96 6.28 0.00 -3.35
CA ASP A 96 6.90 -0.40 -4.60
C ASP A 96 5.92 -0.39 -5.77
N LYS A 97 6.44 -0.23 -6.99
CA LYS A 97 5.66 -0.42 -8.23
C LYS A 97 5.23 -1.87 -8.36
N ILE A 98 4.10 -2.10 -9.03
CA ILE A 98 3.72 -3.43 -9.47
C ILE A 98 4.71 -3.89 -10.54
N ILE A 99 5.38 -5.01 -10.30
CA ILE A 99 6.19 -5.68 -11.31
C ILE A 99 5.23 -6.27 -12.35
N THR A 100 5.45 -5.95 -13.62
CA THR A 100 4.62 -6.42 -14.73
C THR A 100 5.40 -7.30 -15.69
N SER A 101 4.73 -8.26 -16.30
CA SER A 101 5.29 -9.13 -17.34
C SER A 101 4.40 -9.15 -18.58
N ILE A 102 5.04 -9.14 -19.75
CA ILE A 102 4.38 -9.26 -21.05
C ILE A 102 4.59 -10.69 -21.55
N ILE A 103 3.49 -11.37 -21.85
CA ILE A 103 3.51 -12.68 -22.50
C ILE A 103 3.02 -12.49 -23.94
N ILE A 104 3.84 -12.91 -24.89
CA ILE A 104 3.51 -12.93 -26.33
C ILE A 104 3.27 -14.39 -26.71
N SER A 105 2.17 -14.68 -27.39
CA SER A 105 1.94 -16.00 -27.95
C SER A 105 2.87 -16.22 -29.14
N ASN A 106 3.41 -17.43 -29.32
CA ASN A 106 4.18 -17.75 -30.52
C ASN A 106 3.24 -17.70 -31.74
N ILE A 107 3.65 -17.00 -32.79
CA ILE A 107 2.81 -16.84 -33.98
C ILE A 107 3.58 -17.31 -35.20
N VAL A 108 2.97 -18.25 -35.92
CA VAL A 108 3.44 -18.77 -37.19
C VAL A 108 2.41 -18.36 -38.24
N GLY A 109 2.85 -17.67 -39.28
CA GLY A 109 2.01 -17.35 -40.43
C GLY A 109 2.76 -17.55 -41.74
N LYS A 110 2.02 -17.65 -42.84
CA LYS A 110 2.58 -17.84 -44.18
C LYS A 110 2.79 -16.50 -44.88
N VAL A 111 3.68 -16.50 -45.87
CA VAL A 111 3.91 -15.33 -46.72
C VAL A 111 2.59 -14.92 -47.39
N GLY A 112 2.19 -13.66 -47.18
CA GLY A 112 0.95 -13.09 -47.72
C GLY A 112 -0.27 -13.17 -46.81
N GLU A 113 -0.17 -13.75 -45.61
CA GLU A 113 -1.24 -13.76 -44.61
C GLU A 113 -1.12 -12.58 -43.64
N GLU A 114 -2.25 -11.96 -43.29
CA GLU A 114 -2.32 -11.03 -42.16
C GLU A 114 -2.27 -11.80 -40.84
N ILE A 115 -1.40 -11.36 -39.94
CA ILE A 115 -1.21 -11.97 -38.64
C ILE A 115 -1.60 -10.96 -37.55
N THR A 116 -2.41 -11.39 -36.58
CA THR A 116 -2.72 -10.59 -35.40
C THR A 116 -1.86 -11.03 -34.22
N ILE A 117 -1.13 -10.09 -33.60
CA ILE A 117 -0.36 -10.34 -32.38
C ILE A 117 -1.19 -9.92 -31.17
N SER A 118 -1.43 -10.85 -30.25
CA SER A 118 -2.02 -10.55 -28.94
C SER A 118 -0.97 -10.69 -27.85
N ALA A 119 -0.85 -9.65 -27.03
CA ALA A 119 0.00 -9.63 -25.85
C ALA A 119 -0.87 -9.42 -24.60
N ARG A 120 -0.50 -10.05 -23.49
CA ARG A 120 -1.18 -9.87 -22.19
C ARG A 120 -0.21 -9.31 -21.17
N LEU A 121 -0.62 -8.22 -20.51
CA LEU A 121 0.09 -7.64 -19.37
C LEU A 121 -0.45 -8.25 -18.07
N THR A 122 0.45 -8.80 -17.27
CA THR A 122 0.10 -9.44 -15.98
C THR A 122 0.94 -8.88 -14.83
N ASP A 123 0.41 -8.94 -13.61
CA ASP A 123 1.14 -8.63 -12.37
C ASP A 123 2.10 -9.77 -11.95
N LYS A 124 2.82 -9.59 -10.85
CA LYS A 124 3.71 -10.61 -10.24
C LYS A 124 3.03 -11.96 -9.94
N ASN A 125 1.70 -11.97 -9.81
CA ASN A 125 0.89 -13.13 -9.49
C ASN A 125 0.19 -13.72 -10.74
N GLY A 126 0.44 -13.17 -11.94
CA GLY A 126 -0.21 -13.60 -13.18
C GLY A 126 -1.62 -13.03 -13.40
N ASN A 127 -2.10 -12.14 -12.54
CA ASN A 127 -3.40 -11.48 -12.73
C ASN A 127 -3.31 -10.44 -13.85
N PRO A 128 -4.33 -10.32 -14.72
CA PRO A 128 -4.34 -9.30 -15.75
C PRO A 128 -4.40 -7.91 -15.12
N ILE A 129 -3.57 -6.98 -15.60
CA ILE A 129 -3.64 -5.57 -15.22
C ILE A 129 -4.60 -4.87 -16.17
N VAL A 130 -5.85 -4.70 -15.74
CA VAL A 130 -6.99 -4.32 -16.62
C VAL A 130 -7.05 -2.80 -16.90
N ASP A 131 -6.28 -1.98 -16.18
CA ASP A 131 -6.51 -0.51 -16.12
C ASP A 131 -5.44 0.34 -16.83
N ARG A 132 -4.61 -0.28 -17.68
CA ARG A 132 -3.58 0.41 -18.48
C ARG A 132 -3.80 0.15 -19.96
N THR A 133 -4.96 0.57 -20.46
CA THR A 133 -5.35 0.45 -21.87
C THR A 133 -4.52 1.33 -22.82
N ASP A 134 -3.69 2.24 -22.30
CA ASP A 134 -3.06 3.30 -23.09
C ASP A 134 -1.59 3.06 -23.47
N LEU A 135 -1.04 1.85 -23.28
CA LEU A 135 0.33 1.56 -23.68
C LEU A 135 0.51 0.18 -24.34
N PHE A 136 -0.37 -0.16 -25.27
CA PHE A 136 -0.04 -1.13 -26.32
C PHE A 136 -0.10 -0.46 -27.68
N CYS A 137 0.78 0.52 -27.90
CA CYS A 137 1.23 0.85 -29.24
C CYS A 137 2.26 -0.20 -29.68
N LEU A 138 1.83 -1.42 -30.01
CA LEU A 138 2.40 -2.06 -31.19
C LEU A 138 1.72 -1.34 -32.35
N GLY A 139 2.19 -0.12 -32.65
CA GLY A 139 1.67 0.65 -33.78
C GLY A 139 1.65 -0.28 -34.99
N ASN A 140 0.51 -0.38 -35.69
CA ASN A 140 0.27 -1.32 -36.78
C ASN A 140 1.56 -1.69 -37.52
N ILE A 141 2.22 -2.78 -37.11
CA ILE A 141 3.43 -3.24 -37.79
C ILE A 141 2.92 -4.10 -38.93
N ASN A 142 2.65 -3.47 -40.08
CA ASN A 142 2.50 -4.20 -41.32
C ASN A 142 3.88 -4.75 -41.69
N ILE A 143 4.16 -6.00 -41.30
CA ILE A 143 5.35 -6.70 -41.77
C ILE A 143 5.05 -7.22 -43.19
N LEU A 144 5.36 -6.40 -44.20
CA LEU A 144 5.49 -6.88 -45.58
C LEU A 144 6.79 -7.68 -45.67
N ILE A 145 6.67 -9.00 -45.66
CA ILE A 145 7.82 -9.89 -45.90
C ILE A 145 8.11 -9.84 -47.40
N GLY A 146 9.19 -9.13 -47.76
CA GLY A 146 9.68 -9.02 -49.13
C GLY A 146 10.28 -10.34 -49.65
N SER A 147 10.16 -10.53 -50.97
CA SER A 147 10.65 -11.67 -51.76
C SER A 147 12.15 -11.87 -51.70
#